data_AF-A0A7R9P6R3-F1
#
_entry.id   AF-A0A7R9P6R3-F1
#
_cell.length_a   1.000
_cell.length_b   1.000
_cell.length_c   1.000
_cell.angle_alpha   90.00
_cell.angle_beta   90.00
_cell.angle_gamma   90.00
#
_symmetry.space_group_name_H-M   'P 1'
#
loop_
_entity.id
_entity.type
_entity.pdbx_description
1 polymer ?
#
loop_
_entity_poly.entity_id
_entity_poly.type
_entity_poly.pdbx_seq_one_letter_code
_entity_poly.pdbx_strand_id
1 'polypeptide(L)'
;MLMGILLGYENVKTQTSSGLILYDDSLIHIDIVADFYVFTPEVGCRLNGIVNKKSSTHIGCLVYKVFNVSIPNEDWVGQTVEIGQQVTFQVTVLDMTGRLPYIRGKLIRYVFFIVCLVLENVF
;
A
#
# COMPACT_ATOMS: atom_id res chain seq x y z
N MET A 1 12.81 -14.64 8.41
CA MET A 1 12.65 -13.18 8.47
C MET A 1 11.54 -12.82 7.49
N LEU A 2 10.45 -12.15 7.92
CA LEU A 2 9.47 -11.68 6.95
C LEU A 2 10.10 -10.54 6.13
N MET A 3 10.22 -10.73 4.82
CA MET A 3 10.75 -9.72 3.91
C MET A 3 9.58 -8.87 3.40
N GLY A 4 9.26 -7.79 4.10
CA GLY A 4 8.18 -6.89 3.72
C GLY A 4 7.80 -5.89 4.82
N ILE A 5 6.75 -5.13 4.58
CA ILE A 5 6.26 -4.11 5.53
C ILE A 5 5.06 -4.67 6.30
N LEU A 6 5.15 -4.68 7.63
CA LEU A 6 4.05 -5.10 8.49
C LEU A 6 2.88 -4.10 8.39
N LEU A 7 1.73 -4.58 7.94
CA LEU A 7 0.48 -3.81 7.87
C LEU A 7 -0.37 -3.95 9.12
N GLY A 8 -0.30 -5.11 9.77
CA GLY A 8 -1.10 -5.40 10.96
C GLY A 8 -0.86 -6.82 11.44
N TYR A 9 -1.46 -7.15 12.58
CA TYR A 9 -1.37 -8.47 13.18
C TYR A 9 -2.69 -8.80 13.88
N GLU A 10 -2.97 -10.08 14.08
CA GLU A 10 -4.10 -10.57 14.84
C GLU A 10 -3.79 -11.90 15.53
N ASN A 11 -4.76 -12.41 16.31
CA ASN A 11 -4.66 -13.70 17.00
C ASN A 11 -3.41 -13.85 17.89
N VAL A 12 -2.99 -12.77 18.54
CA VAL A 12 -1.83 -12.77 19.44
C VAL A 12 -2.08 -13.70 20.61
N LYS A 13 -1.16 -14.64 20.81
CA LYS A 13 -1.16 -15.63 21.89
C LYS A 13 0.23 -15.70 22.49
N THR A 14 0.32 -16.01 23.78
CA THR A 14 1.59 -16.37 24.39
C THR A 14 1.94 -17.80 24.02
N GLN A 15 3.21 -18.06 23.71
CA GLN A 15 3.69 -19.40 23.41
C GLN A 15 3.76 -20.26 24.68
N THR A 16 4.01 -19.61 25.81
CA THR A 16 4.05 -20.21 27.15
C THR A 16 3.02 -19.56 28.07
N SER A 17 2.65 -20.27 29.14
CA SER A 17 1.75 -19.75 30.19
C SER A 17 2.47 -18.86 31.22
N SER A 18 3.80 -18.83 31.19
CA SER A 18 4.65 -18.05 32.09
C SER A 18 5.80 -17.39 31.32
N GLY A 19 6.17 -16.18 31.73
CA GLY A 19 7.34 -15.48 31.21
C GLY A 19 8.64 -15.89 31.91
N LEU A 20 9.75 -15.54 31.29
CA LEU A 20 11.11 -15.78 31.78
C LEU A 20 11.71 -14.48 32.31
N ILE A 21 12.37 -14.55 33.46
CA ILE A 21 13.29 -13.51 33.92
C ILE A 21 14.67 -13.93 33.43
N LEU A 22 15.29 -13.10 32.58
CA LEU A 22 16.57 -13.44 31.97
C LEU A 22 17.69 -12.71 32.72
N TYR A 23 18.61 -13.48 33.30
CA TYR A 23 19.74 -12.95 34.07
C TYR A 23 19.27 -12.05 35.23
N ASP A 24 19.86 -10.86 35.38
CA ASP A 24 19.47 -9.83 36.35
C ASP A 24 18.53 -8.77 35.75
N ASP A 25 17.89 -9.07 34.61
CA ASP A 25 16.92 -8.16 34.00
C ASP A 25 15.60 -8.17 34.80
N SER A 26 15.15 -7.01 35.25
CA SER A 26 13.87 -6.83 35.94
C SER A 26 12.64 -7.02 35.04
N LEU A 27 12.83 -7.19 33.73
CA LEU A 27 11.77 -7.37 32.76
C LEU A 27 11.42 -8.85 32.56
N ILE A 28 10.11 -9.10 32.39
CA ILE A 28 9.58 -10.43 32.07
C ILE A 28 9.55 -10.57 30.55
N HIS A 29 10.27 -11.56 30.03
CA HIS A 29 10.33 -11.90 28.61
C HIS A 29 9.28 -12.98 28.30
N ILE A 30 8.44 -12.75 27.29
CA ILE A 30 7.39 -13.68 26.86
C ILE A 30 7.45 -13.83 25.35
N ASP A 31 7.56 -15.07 24.87
CA ASP A 31 7.43 -15.37 23.45
C ASP A 31 5.96 -15.34 23.03
N ILE A 32 5.69 -14.67 21.91
CA ILE A 32 4.34 -14.57 21.34
C ILE A 32 4.28 -15.22 19.96
N VAL A 33 3.09 -15.71 19.64
CA VAL A 33 2.70 -16.15 18.30
C VAL A 33 1.51 -15.32 17.86
N ALA A 34 1.55 -14.82 16.64
CA ALA A 34 0.48 -14.01 16.04
C ALA A 34 0.45 -14.24 14.53
N ASP A 35 -0.70 -13.95 13.92
CA ASP A 35 -0.84 -13.88 12.47
C ASP A 35 -0.43 -12.48 12.02
N PHE A 36 0.52 -12.40 11.09
CA PHE A 36 1.07 -11.12 10.61
C PHE A 36 0.66 -10.87 9.16
N TYR A 37 0.06 -9.71 8.90
CA TYR A 37 -0.24 -9.22 7.57
C TYR A 37 0.93 -8.41 7.05
N VAL A 38 1.68 -8.96 6.09
CA VAL A 38 2.87 -8.32 5.54
C VAL A 38 2.68 -7.96 4.07
N PHE A 39 2.97 -6.71 3.76
CA PHE A 39 3.03 -6.19 2.41
C PHE A 39 4.38 -6.47 1.78
N THR A 40 4.39 -7.41 0.85
CA THR A 40 5.56 -7.78 0.05
C THR A 40 5.20 -7.62 -1.42
N PRO A 41 5.26 -6.39 -1.97
CA PRO A 41 5.04 -6.19 -3.40
C PRO A 41 6.18 -6.83 -4.20
N GLU A 42 5.90 -7.14 -5.46
CA GLU A 42 6.88 -7.68 -6.40
C GLU A 42 6.82 -6.90 -7.71
N VAL A 43 7.95 -6.77 -8.40
CA VAL A 43 7.96 -6.22 -9.76
C VAL A 43 7.07 -7.09 -10.65
N GLY A 44 6.20 -6.45 -11.43
CA GLY A 44 5.22 -7.12 -12.28
C GLY A 44 3.85 -7.33 -11.65
N CYS A 45 3.71 -7.22 -10.32
CA CYS A 45 2.40 -7.34 -9.67
C CYS A 45 1.52 -6.10 -9.95
N ARG A 46 0.21 -6.25 -9.76
CA ARG A 46 -0.76 -5.17 -9.93
C ARG A 46 -1.21 -4.67 -8.56
N LEU A 47 -1.21 -3.35 -8.38
CA LEU A 47 -1.66 -2.71 -7.16
C LEU A 47 -2.68 -1.62 -7.48
N ASN A 48 -3.50 -1.30 -6.49
CA ASN A 48 -4.44 -0.18 -6.53
C ASN A 48 -3.93 0.93 -5.62
N GLY A 49 -4.02 2.17 -6.10
CA GLY A 49 -3.67 3.36 -5.32
C GLY A 49 -4.65 4.49 -5.55
N ILE A 50 -4.73 5.39 -4.57
CA ILE A 50 -5.52 6.62 -4.67
C ILE A 50 -4.59 7.76 -5.07
N VAL A 51 -4.91 8.46 -6.16
CA VAL A 51 -4.12 9.58 -6.63
C VAL A 51 -4.15 10.72 -5.62
N ASN A 52 -2.98 11.17 -5.18
CA ASN A 52 -2.83 12.28 -4.24
C ASN A 52 -2.03 13.46 -4.82
N LYS A 53 -1.34 13.25 -5.94
CA LYS A 53 -0.52 14.26 -6.59
C LYS A 53 -0.55 14.10 -8.10
N LYS A 54 -0.57 15.21 -8.81
CA LYS A 54 -0.48 15.26 -10.27
C LYS A 54 0.55 16.31 -10.67
N SER A 55 1.34 15.99 -11.68
CA SER A 55 2.32 16.90 -12.28
C SER A 55 2.36 16.67 -13.79
N SER A 56 3.11 17.49 -14.51
CA SER A 56 3.31 17.31 -15.96
C SER A 56 4.05 16.00 -16.29
N THR A 57 4.91 15.51 -15.40
CA THR A 57 5.81 14.37 -15.66
C THR A 57 5.32 13.05 -15.06
N HIS A 58 4.54 13.09 -13.97
CA HIS A 58 4.09 11.89 -13.27
C HIS A 58 2.84 12.14 -12.44
N ILE A 59 2.15 11.04 -12.14
CA ILE A 59 1.11 10.94 -11.12
C ILE A 59 1.72 10.32 -9.86
N GLY A 60 1.41 10.89 -8.71
CA GLY A 60 1.64 10.28 -7.40
C GLY A 60 0.35 9.66 -6.87
N CYS A 61 0.44 8.43 -6.36
CA CYS A 61 -0.66 7.79 -5.66
C CYS A 61 -0.21 7.07 -4.39
N LEU A 62 -1.17 6.77 -3.51
CA LEU A 62 -0.96 6.05 -2.26
C LEU A 62 -1.60 4.67 -2.31
N VAL A 63 -0.79 3.64 -2.07
CA VAL A 63 -1.27 2.28 -1.78
C VAL A 63 -1.48 2.15 -0.28
N TYR A 64 -2.64 1.60 0.12
CA TYR A 64 -3.06 1.49 1.53
C TYR A 64 -2.97 2.81 2.33
N LYS A 65 -3.10 3.96 1.65
CA LYS A 65 -2.97 5.32 2.22
C LYS A 65 -1.58 5.65 2.80
N VAL A 66 -0.59 4.79 2.63
CA VAL A 66 0.74 4.94 3.26
C VAL A 66 1.86 4.93 2.23
N PHE A 67 1.84 3.99 1.27
CA PHE A 67 2.97 3.79 0.37
C PHE A 67 2.88 4.68 -0.85
N ASN A 68 3.86 5.55 -1.01
CA ASN A 68 3.96 6.43 -2.18
C ASN A 68 4.38 5.64 -3.41
N VAL A 69 3.66 5.87 -4.50
CA VAL A 69 3.95 5.29 -5.81
C VAL A 69 4.05 6.41 -6.82
N SER A 70 5.10 6.38 -7.63
CA SER A 70 5.26 7.26 -8.77
C SER A 70 4.89 6.53 -10.05
N ILE A 71 3.96 7.10 -10.83
CA ILE A 71 3.55 6.59 -12.13
C ILE A 71 3.93 7.65 -13.17
N PRO A 72 4.99 7.43 -13.97
CA PRO A 72 5.38 8.34 -15.04
C PRO A 72 4.26 8.52 -16.06
N ASN A 73 4.14 9.72 -16.59
CA ASN A 73 3.16 10.05 -17.62
C ASN A 73 3.82 9.90 -19.00
N GLU A 74 3.72 8.71 -19.60
CA GLU A 74 4.33 8.43 -20.92
C GLU A 74 3.47 8.95 -22.10
N ASP A 75 2.13 8.88 -22.00
CA ASP A 75 1.23 9.09 -23.15
C ASP A 75 0.03 10.03 -22.87
N TRP A 76 0.16 11.01 -21.98
CA TRP A 76 -0.90 11.97 -21.58
C TRP A 76 -2.16 11.37 -20.93
N VAL A 77 -2.29 10.04 -20.85
CA VAL A 77 -3.37 9.35 -20.12
C VAL A 77 -3.43 9.81 -18.67
N GLY A 78 -2.30 10.25 -18.08
CA GLY A 78 -2.31 10.81 -16.74
C GLY A 78 -3.09 12.13 -16.58
N GLN A 79 -3.42 12.82 -17.68
CA GLN A 79 -4.22 14.05 -17.62
C GLN A 79 -5.70 13.80 -17.37
N THR A 80 -6.25 12.66 -17.76
CA THR A 80 -7.66 12.32 -17.51
C THR A 80 -7.89 11.75 -16.11
N VAL A 81 -6.81 11.46 -15.39
CA VAL A 81 -6.86 10.98 -14.00
C VAL A 81 -6.91 12.16 -13.04
N GLU A 82 -7.87 12.14 -12.12
CA GLU A 82 -8.07 13.17 -11.12
C GLU A 82 -7.51 12.78 -9.75
N ILE A 83 -7.20 13.80 -8.94
CA ILE A 83 -6.85 13.59 -7.53
C ILE A 83 -8.05 13.00 -6.80
N GLY A 84 -7.82 12.02 -5.94
CA GLY A 84 -8.85 11.25 -5.23
C GLY A 84 -9.34 10.02 -6.00
N GLN A 85 -8.98 9.88 -7.28
CA GLN A 85 -9.38 8.74 -8.08
C GLN A 85 -8.55 7.49 -7.76
N GLN A 86 -9.19 6.33 -7.79
CA GLN A 86 -8.49 5.05 -7.71
C GLN A 86 -7.93 4.66 -9.09
N VAL A 87 -6.65 4.28 -9.10
CA VAL A 87 -5.93 3.77 -10.27
C VAL A 87 -5.36 2.39 -9.99
N THR A 88 -5.31 1.56 -11.04
CA THR A 88 -4.62 0.27 -11.04
C THR A 88 -3.37 0.41 -11.90
N PHE A 89 -2.22 -0.02 -11.36
CA PHE A 89 -0.93 0.05 -12.03
C PHE A 89 -0.14 -1.24 -11.82
N GLN A 90 0.79 -1.52 -12.74
CA GLN A 90 1.76 -2.60 -12.60
C GLN A 90 3.03 -2.06 -11.96
N VAL A 91 3.59 -2.71 -10.95
CA VAL A 91 4.87 -2.33 -10.36
C VAL A 91 5.98 -2.59 -11.39
N THR A 92 6.79 -1.57 -11.69
CA THR A 92 7.91 -1.66 -12.65
C THR A 92 9.26 -1.53 -11.98
N VAL A 93 9.34 -0.76 -10.89
CA VAL A 93 10.54 -0.65 -10.06
C VAL A 93 10.11 -0.74 -8.60
N LEU A 94 10.87 -1.49 -7.82
CA LEU A 94 10.66 -1.65 -6.39
C LEU A 94 12.01 -1.60 -5.69
N ASP A 95 12.15 -0.70 -4.73
CA ASP A 95 13.28 -0.65 -3.82
C ASP A 95 12.77 -0.46 -2.39
N MET A 96 13.03 -1.46 -1.55
CA MET A 96 12.59 -1.53 -0.16
C MET A 96 13.77 -1.35 0.81
N THR A 97 14.98 -1.06 0.31
CA THR A 97 16.21 -0.98 1.12
C THR A 97 16.37 0.37 1.82
N GLY A 98 15.73 1.41 1.30
CA GLY A 98 15.75 2.75 1.88
C GLY A 98 14.82 2.92 3.09
N ARG A 99 14.94 4.09 3.76
CA ARG A 99 14.06 4.46 4.89
C ARG A 99 12.57 4.54 4.50
N LEU A 100 12.30 4.91 3.25
CA LEU A 100 10.97 4.91 2.66
C LEU A 100 10.99 3.99 1.43
N PRO A 101 9.99 3.12 1.25
CA PRO A 101 9.91 2.28 0.07
C PRO A 101 9.72 3.14 -1.18
N TYR A 102 10.53 2.87 -2.19
CA TYR A 102 10.41 3.48 -3.50
C TYR A 102 9.71 2.51 -4.44
N ILE A 103 8.53 2.91 -4.92
CA ILE A 103 7.71 2.12 -5.82
C ILE A 103 7.42 2.96 -7.06
N ARG A 104 7.74 2.42 -8.23
CA ARG A 104 7.35 2.98 -9.53
C ARG A 104 6.40 2.04 -10.22
N GLY A 105 5.38 2.59 -10.85
CA GLY A 105 4.39 1.81 -11.58
C GLY A 105 4.20 2.26 -13.02
N LYS A 106 3.56 1.39 -13.82
CA LYS A 106 2.98 1.71 -15.12
C LYS A 106 1.47 1.65 -15.01
N LEU A 107 0.78 2.73 -15.40
CA LEU A 107 -0.68 2.80 -15.35
C LEU A 107 -1.29 1.71 -16.25
N ILE A 108 -2.26 0.95 -15.71
CA ILE A 108 -3.03 -0.04 -16.48
C ILE A 108 -4.45 0.48 -16.72
N ARG A 109 -5.11 0.92 -15.65
CA ARG A 109 -6.52 1.32 -15.69
C ARG A 109 -6.82 2.36 -14.62
N TYR A 110 -7.83 3.17 -14.87
CA TYR A 110 -8.41 4.11 -13.93
C TYR A 110 -9.94 4.07 -14.07
N VAL A 111 -10.67 4.27 -12.98
CA VAL A 111 -12.15 4.22 -12.99
C VAL A 111 -12.68 5.61 -13.28
N PHE A 112 -13.19 5.87 -14.48
CA PHE A 112 -13.91 7.11 -14.77
C PHE A 112 -15.16 7.16 -13.88
N PHE A 113 -15.18 8.10 -12.93
CA PHE A 113 -16.44 8.54 -12.34
C PHE A 113 -17.10 9.47 -13.36
N ILE A 114 -17.89 8.91 -14.27
CA ILE A 114 -18.94 9.72 -14.90
C ILE A 114 -19.84 10.12 -13.74
N VAL A 115 -19.88 11.41 -13.45
CA VAL A 115 -20.87 12.01 -12.56
C VAL A 115 -22.23 11.48 -13.02
N CYS A 116 -22.87 10.65 -12.20
CA CYS A 116 -24.26 10.28 -12.39
C CYS A 116 -25.09 11.55 -12.15
N LEU A 117 -25.18 12.39 -13.17
CA LEU A 117 -26.21 13.40 -13.34
C LEU A 117 -27.22 12.79 -14.30
N VAL A 118 -28.53 12.92 -13.95
CA VAL A 118 -29.74 12.51 -14.72
C VAL A 118 -30.14 11.03 -14.46
N LEU A 119 -31.24 10.61 -13.81
CA LEU A 119 -32.46 11.21 -13.24
C LEU A 119 -33.01 10.23 -12.18
N GLU A 120 -33.11 10.64 -10.91
CA GLU A 120 -34.15 10.10 -10.01
C GLU A 120 -35.21 11.19 -9.85
N ASN A 121 -35.95 11.44 -10.93
CA ASN A 121 -37.27 12.05 -10.90
C ASN A 121 -38.04 11.50 -12.11
N VAL A 122 -39.27 11.04 -11.85
CA VAL A 122 -40.27 10.48 -12.77
C VAL A 122 -40.14 8.96 -13.03
N PHE A 123 -40.75 8.13 -12.17
CA PHE A 123 -42.12 7.58 -12.32
C PHE A 123 -42.62 7.02 -10.99
#